data_AF-A0A821N5R6-F1
#
_entry.id   AF-A0A821N5R6-F1
#
_cell.length_a   1.000
_cell.length_b   1.000
_cell.length_c   1.000
_cell.angle_alpha   90.00
_cell.angle_beta   90.00
_cell.angle_gamma   90.00
#
_symmetry.space_group_name_H-M   'P 1'
#
loop_
_entity.id
_entity.type
_entity.pdbx_description
1 polymer ?
#
loop_
_entity_poly.entity_id
_entity_poly.type
_entity_poly.pdbx_seq_one_letter_code
_entity_poly.pdbx_strand_id
1 'polypeptide(L)'
;MARDYYRTNPRRIRLVDEFDRTYRPKEALHWSIQDSFPSYLLRHAFISCQSEQLNLCRFLIADTSRLIQQQSKRTGSLQLYRGMKLPSKLVDSFETHTGKIMCACGFFTCTKSRTAALELASSPGYRTDLSSVLFKIDCDVSVKLAEMSTEDRSPIVIFDVGTTFRIICVNRATISIIKMKAVPDQGKKLVQDYKNNHKGETIQTMLEQLLAPQKLSLSPPSKPIQPSSSSVQPLDSKPMISDDELQAENHIKNGKIDLAIAAYQRISPVSASIFVRIGHLYADKKGDYDNALNCYIQALKIQEERGEDTVDIITRIGMMHHERREFHLALQYHTRALKLCESLVPSNQASIATNLIGISNAHRARQELSEALDYAKRALAIRESMVPINEVSIASSLATLANIYHDLGNASQARQVGMRAFTMFDRCLPANSPELAALLNNLGAIELSLGAIPQARQYFEQSLQIYREILPSEHPYLVKLENNLQCVTQMQQQAENNSKI
;
A
#
# COMPACT_ATOMS: atom_id res chain seq x y z
N MET A 1 7.38 13.98 24.12
CA MET A 1 7.55 13.83 22.65
C MET A 1 6.67 14.80 21.87
N ALA A 2 5.35 14.63 21.76
CA ALA A 2 4.52 15.58 20.96
C ALA A 2 4.54 17.02 21.52
N ARG A 3 4.47 17.20 22.86
CA ARG A 3 4.63 18.52 23.49
C ARG A 3 6.01 19.14 23.22
N ASP A 4 7.08 18.34 23.33
CA ASP A 4 8.46 18.81 23.07
C ASP A 4 8.68 19.15 21.59
N TYR A 5 8.08 18.37 20.69
CA TYR A 5 8.11 18.57 19.25
C TYR A 5 7.39 19.86 18.83
N TYR A 6 6.24 20.15 19.46
CA TYR A 6 5.48 21.37 19.22
C TYR A 6 5.82 22.51 20.18
N ARG A 7 6.97 22.48 20.88
CA ARG A 7 7.30 23.47 21.94
C ARG A 7 7.21 24.93 21.48
N THR A 8 7.45 25.18 20.20
CA THR A 8 7.42 26.51 19.58
C THR A 8 6.06 26.87 18.96
N ASN A 9 5.07 25.95 18.99
CA ASN A 9 3.76 26.14 18.38
C ASN A 9 2.62 26.01 19.42
N PRO A 10 2.17 27.14 20.00
CA PRO A 10 1.20 27.14 21.09
C PRO A 10 -0.16 26.56 20.70
N ARG A 11 -0.57 26.71 19.43
CA ARG A 11 -1.86 26.18 18.92
C ARG A 11 -1.81 24.65 18.83
N ARG A 12 -0.69 24.08 18.40
CA ARG A 12 -0.49 22.62 18.34
C ARG A 12 -0.37 22.03 19.74
N ILE A 13 0.27 22.72 20.68
CA ILE A 13 0.29 22.31 22.10
C ILE A 13 -1.12 22.22 22.68
N ARG A 14 -1.99 23.22 22.44
CA ARG A 14 -3.39 23.14 22.91
C ARG A 14 -4.13 21.91 22.38
N LEU A 15 -3.89 21.53 21.12
CA LEU A 15 -4.48 20.31 20.55
C LEU A 15 -3.91 19.04 21.19
N VAL A 16 -2.62 19.02 21.53
CA VAL A 16 -2.00 17.92 22.29
C VAL A 16 -2.57 17.85 23.71
N ASP A 17 -2.80 18.99 24.36
CA ASP A 17 -3.40 19.08 25.69
C ASP A 17 -4.88 18.65 25.69
N GLU A 18 -5.63 19.06 24.66
CA GLU A 18 -7.01 18.66 24.45
C GLU A 18 -7.12 17.16 24.16
N PHE A 19 -6.22 16.62 23.33
CA PHE A 19 -6.08 15.18 23.11
C PHE A 19 -5.79 14.46 24.42
N ASP A 20 -4.78 14.91 25.19
CA ASP A 20 -4.43 14.30 26.47
C ASP A 20 -5.59 14.35 27.47
N ARG A 21 -6.33 15.47 27.55
CA ARG A 21 -7.48 15.59 28.46
C ARG A 21 -8.64 14.69 28.06
N THR A 22 -8.91 14.59 26.76
CA THR A 22 -10.09 13.88 26.24
C THR A 22 -9.87 12.38 26.12
N TYR A 23 -8.63 11.98 25.87
CA TYR A 23 -8.33 10.63 25.40
C TYR A 23 -7.41 9.83 26.33
N ARG A 24 -6.45 10.46 27.02
CA ARG A 24 -5.58 9.77 27.99
C ARG A 24 -6.29 9.11 29.19
N PRO A 25 -7.45 9.62 29.69
CA PRO A 25 -8.17 8.96 30.77
C PRO A 25 -8.90 7.68 30.34
N LYS A 26 -9.04 7.43 29.02
CA LYS A 26 -9.79 6.27 28.52
C LYS A 26 -8.87 5.06 28.34
N GLU A 27 -9.38 3.87 28.64
CA GLU A 27 -8.63 2.60 28.51
C GLU A 27 -8.22 2.30 27.06
N ALA A 28 -7.09 1.60 26.85
CA ALA A 28 -6.63 1.12 25.54
C ALA A 28 -7.73 0.41 24.72
N LEU A 29 -8.65 -0.30 25.38
CA LEU A 29 -9.77 -0.97 24.72
C LEU A 29 -10.73 0.02 24.03
N HIS A 30 -10.98 1.21 24.62
CA HIS A 30 -11.84 2.24 24.02
C HIS A 30 -11.29 2.74 22.68
N TRP A 31 -9.96 2.77 22.56
CA TRP A 31 -9.22 3.15 21.35
C TRP A 31 -9.27 2.11 20.22
N SER A 32 -9.96 1.00 20.44
CA SER A 32 -10.00 -0.12 19.49
C SER A 32 -11.40 -0.40 18.91
N ILE A 33 -12.37 0.46 19.23
CA ILE A 33 -13.71 0.42 18.65
C ILE A 33 -13.59 0.78 17.16
N GLN A 34 -14.34 0.10 16.29
CA GLN A 34 -14.46 0.49 14.88
C GLN A 34 -14.87 1.98 14.82
N ASP A 35 -14.20 2.78 14.00
CA ASP A 35 -14.40 4.23 13.82
C ASP A 35 -13.65 5.16 14.80
N SER A 36 -12.82 4.62 15.70
CA SER A 36 -11.89 5.47 16.47
C SER A 36 -10.64 5.83 15.64
N PHE A 37 -10.17 7.08 15.73
CA PHE A 37 -8.95 7.53 15.04
C PHE A 37 -7.73 6.65 15.37
N PRO A 38 -7.49 6.24 16.63
CA PRO A 38 -6.42 5.29 16.93
C PRO A 38 -6.63 3.87 16.41
N SER A 39 -7.87 3.39 16.30
CA SER A 39 -8.19 2.12 15.63
C SER A 39 -7.80 2.16 14.15
N TYR A 40 -8.06 3.29 13.48
CA TYR A 40 -7.68 3.53 12.09
C TYR A 40 -6.16 3.58 11.94
N LEU A 41 -5.48 4.36 12.80
CA LEU A 41 -4.03 4.51 12.81
C LEU A 41 -3.32 3.17 13.03
N LEU A 42 -3.76 2.38 14.03
CA LEU A 42 -3.23 1.05 14.32
C LEU A 42 -3.44 0.13 13.11
N ARG A 43 -4.67 0.07 12.57
CA ARG A 43 -4.99 -0.78 11.42
C ARG A 43 -4.13 -0.44 10.22
N HIS A 44 -3.94 0.84 9.92
CA HIS A 44 -3.10 1.30 8.83
C HIS A 44 -1.63 0.96 9.06
N ALA A 45 -1.10 1.20 10.26
CA ALA A 45 0.29 0.88 10.62
C ALA A 45 0.59 -0.63 10.54
N PHE A 46 -0.38 -1.48 10.85
CA PHE A 46 -0.24 -2.93 10.73
C PHE A 46 -0.34 -3.41 9.28
N ILE A 47 -1.28 -2.87 8.50
CA ILE A 47 -1.41 -3.23 7.08
C ILE A 47 -0.18 -2.78 6.29
N SER A 48 0.38 -1.61 6.62
CA SER A 48 1.56 -1.07 5.94
C SER A 48 2.88 -1.69 6.42
N CYS A 49 2.88 -2.41 7.56
CA CYS A 49 4.08 -2.95 8.21
C CYS A 49 5.22 -1.92 8.40
N GLN A 50 4.91 -0.63 8.43
CA GLN A 50 5.91 0.43 8.53
C GLN A 50 6.39 0.56 9.98
N SER A 51 7.68 0.26 10.21
CA SER A 51 8.32 0.28 11.53
C SER A 51 8.19 1.62 12.25
N GLU A 52 8.16 2.73 11.51
CA GLU A 52 7.99 4.08 12.05
C GLU A 52 6.56 4.35 12.53
N GLN A 53 5.54 3.92 11.76
CA GLN A 53 4.13 4.05 12.15
C GLN A 53 3.80 3.14 13.35
N LEU A 54 4.37 1.94 13.36
CA LEU A 54 4.24 1.00 14.49
C LEU A 54 4.93 1.54 15.75
N ASN A 55 6.09 2.20 15.60
CA ASN A 55 6.76 2.92 16.67
C ASN A 55 5.96 4.13 17.18
N LEU A 56 5.23 4.83 16.32
CA LEU A 56 4.34 5.92 16.73
C LEU A 56 3.15 5.39 17.55
N CYS A 57 2.67 4.18 17.25
CA CYS A 57 1.58 3.50 17.96
C CYS A 57 1.99 2.81 19.28
N ARG A 58 3.29 2.76 19.60
CA ARG A 58 3.83 2.00 20.76
C ARG A 58 3.23 2.37 22.12
N PHE A 59 2.70 3.59 22.26
CA PHE A 59 2.07 4.03 23.52
C PHE A 59 0.74 3.30 23.81
N LEU A 60 0.03 2.83 22.77
CA LEU A 60 -1.21 2.03 22.93
C LEU A 60 -0.88 0.60 23.38
N ILE A 61 0.28 0.08 22.98
CA ILE A 61 0.81 -1.24 23.38
C ILE A 61 1.39 -1.17 24.81
N ALA A 62 2.05 -0.06 25.16
CA ALA A 62 2.62 0.18 26.48
C ALA A 62 1.57 0.21 27.61
N ASP A 63 0.28 0.40 27.30
CA ASP A 63 -0.79 0.43 28.29
C ASP A 63 -0.96 -0.93 29.01
N THR A 64 -0.80 -2.03 28.29
CA THR A 64 -0.85 -3.39 28.89
C THR A 64 0.29 -3.58 29.90
N SER A 65 1.52 -3.18 29.54
CA SER A 65 2.66 -3.23 30.47
C SER A 65 2.46 -2.32 31.67
N ARG A 66 1.90 -1.12 31.49
CA ARG A 66 1.54 -0.19 32.56
C ARG A 66 0.50 -0.78 33.52
N LEU A 67 -0.56 -1.41 33.00
CA LEU A 67 -1.59 -2.06 33.81
C LEU A 67 -1.02 -3.21 34.65
N ILE A 68 -0.11 -3.99 34.06
CA ILE A 68 0.54 -5.09 34.77
C ILE A 68 1.50 -4.57 35.85
N GLN A 69 2.28 -3.53 35.57
CA GLN A 69 3.14 -2.86 36.57
C GLN A 69 2.33 -2.24 37.73
N GLN A 70 1.22 -1.57 37.44
CA GLN A 70 0.33 -1.03 38.48
C GLN A 70 -0.29 -2.13 39.34
N GLN A 71 -0.65 -3.27 38.73
CA GLN A 71 -1.20 -4.40 39.45
C GLN A 71 -0.14 -5.16 40.24
N SER A 72 1.11 -5.25 39.74
CA SER A 72 2.26 -5.88 40.42
C SER A 72 2.51 -5.25 41.77
N LYS A 73 2.35 -3.92 41.85
CA LYS A 73 2.47 -3.16 43.09
C LYS A 73 1.34 -3.42 44.10
N ARG A 74 0.28 -4.14 43.73
CA ARG A 74 -0.95 -4.33 44.53
C ARG A 74 -1.31 -5.80 44.80
N THR A 75 -1.11 -6.71 43.84
CA THR A 75 -1.53 -8.12 43.93
C THR A 75 -0.64 -9.03 43.06
N GLY A 76 -0.51 -10.31 43.42
CA GLY A 76 0.33 -11.30 42.71
C GLY A 76 -0.24 -11.88 41.40
N SER A 77 -1.52 -11.64 41.08
CA SER A 77 -2.15 -12.12 39.84
C SER A 77 -2.93 -10.99 39.15
N LEU A 78 -2.99 -11.04 37.81
CA LEU A 78 -3.75 -10.09 37.00
C LEU A 78 -4.43 -10.85 35.87
N GLN A 79 -5.73 -10.63 35.74
CA GLN A 79 -6.50 -11.14 34.63
C GLN A 79 -6.87 -10.01 33.67
N LEU A 80 -6.62 -10.23 32.38
CA LEU A 80 -6.91 -9.28 31.30
C LEU A 80 -7.83 -9.91 30.27
N TYR A 81 -8.60 -9.05 29.62
CA TYR A 81 -9.55 -9.44 28.58
C TYR A 81 -9.36 -8.61 27.32
N ARG A 82 -9.66 -9.22 26.18
CA ARG A 82 -9.71 -8.56 24.88
C ARG A 82 -10.82 -9.17 24.04
N GLY A 83 -11.76 -8.33 23.60
CA GLY A 83 -12.71 -8.71 22.56
C GLY A 83 -12.21 -8.30 21.20
N MET A 84 -12.49 -9.10 20.18
CA MET A 84 -12.30 -8.72 18.79
C MET A 84 -13.09 -9.64 17.86
N LYS A 85 -13.17 -9.27 16.58
CA LYS A 85 -13.68 -10.11 15.52
C LYS A 85 -12.53 -10.61 14.65
N LEU A 86 -12.43 -11.92 14.46
CA LEU A 86 -11.38 -12.57 13.67
C LEU A 86 -11.99 -13.47 12.59
N PRO A 87 -11.35 -13.63 11.42
CA PRO A 87 -11.80 -14.58 10.42
C PRO A 87 -11.92 -15.99 11.00
N SER A 88 -13.03 -16.69 10.73
CA SER A 88 -13.30 -18.01 11.32
C SER A 88 -12.16 -19.01 11.10
N LYS A 89 -11.53 -19.01 9.91
CA LYS A 89 -10.36 -19.84 9.60
C LYS A 89 -9.16 -19.59 10.53
N LEU A 90 -8.95 -18.35 10.95
CA LEU A 90 -7.89 -18.01 11.91
C LEU A 90 -8.27 -18.48 13.31
N VAL A 91 -9.56 -18.38 13.69
CA VAL A 91 -10.07 -18.94 14.96
C VAL A 91 -9.84 -20.45 15.02
N ASP A 92 -10.14 -21.16 13.93
CA ASP A 92 -9.92 -22.59 13.80
C ASP A 92 -8.43 -22.96 14.00
N SER A 93 -7.52 -22.10 13.53
CA SER A 93 -6.08 -22.33 13.72
C SER A 93 -5.68 -22.37 15.20
N PHE A 94 -6.29 -21.59 16.10
CA PHE A 94 -5.89 -21.56 17.51
C PHE A 94 -6.08 -22.90 18.23
N GLU A 95 -7.06 -23.72 17.82
CA GLU A 95 -7.31 -25.05 18.40
C GLU A 95 -6.10 -25.96 18.17
N THR A 96 -5.55 -25.94 16.95
CA THR A 96 -4.33 -26.69 16.57
C THR A 96 -3.04 -26.16 17.21
N HIS A 97 -3.13 -25.01 17.89
CA HIS A 97 -2.02 -24.37 18.61
C HIS A 97 -2.20 -24.41 20.15
N THR A 98 -3.21 -25.13 20.66
CA THR A 98 -3.37 -25.34 22.10
C THR A 98 -2.09 -25.94 22.71
N GLY A 99 -1.64 -25.39 23.83
CA GLY A 99 -0.38 -25.77 24.49
C GLY A 99 0.88 -25.12 23.88
N LYS A 100 0.81 -24.56 22.67
CA LYS A 100 1.93 -23.85 22.04
C LYS A 100 2.04 -22.42 22.56
N ILE A 101 3.25 -21.88 22.42
CA ILE A 101 3.59 -20.51 22.78
C ILE A 101 3.39 -19.63 21.55
N MET A 102 2.69 -18.51 21.72
CA MET A 102 2.50 -17.49 20.69
C MET A 102 3.23 -16.20 21.08
N CYS A 103 4.00 -15.63 20.15
CA CYS A 103 4.40 -14.23 20.19
C CYS A 103 3.16 -13.41 19.79
N ALA A 104 2.41 -12.89 20.75
CA ALA A 104 1.34 -11.95 20.45
C ALA A 104 1.92 -10.54 20.37
N CYS A 105 2.83 -10.37 19.42
CA CYS A 105 3.59 -9.16 19.26
C CYS A 105 2.74 -8.22 18.39
N GLY A 106 1.78 -7.52 19.01
CA GLY A 106 1.11 -6.36 18.40
C GLY A 106 -0.41 -6.21 18.52
N PHE A 107 -1.20 -7.19 18.98
CA PHE A 107 -2.66 -7.14 18.70
C PHE A 107 -3.60 -6.94 19.89
N PHE A 108 -3.10 -6.75 21.11
CA PHE A 108 -3.96 -6.75 22.29
C PHE A 108 -3.95 -5.42 23.05
N THR A 109 -4.92 -4.56 22.73
CA THR A 109 -5.38 -3.54 23.67
C THR A 109 -6.29 -4.20 24.71
N CYS A 110 -5.71 -4.54 25.86
CA CYS A 110 -6.39 -5.28 26.93
C CYS A 110 -7.16 -4.35 27.90
N THR A 111 -8.13 -4.92 28.60
CA THR A 111 -8.84 -4.28 29.73
C THR A 111 -8.93 -5.25 30.91
N LYS A 112 -9.20 -4.72 32.10
CA LYS A 112 -9.63 -5.53 33.27
C LYS A 112 -11.13 -5.87 33.20
N SER A 113 -11.92 -5.10 32.43
CA SER A 113 -13.36 -5.26 32.32
C SER A 113 -13.75 -6.34 31.31
N ARG A 114 -14.20 -7.50 31.81
CA ARG A 114 -14.71 -8.58 30.95
C ARG A 114 -15.92 -8.12 30.11
N THR A 115 -16.79 -7.32 30.69
CA THR A 115 -18.01 -6.80 30.03
C THR A 115 -17.66 -5.89 28.87
N ALA A 116 -16.75 -4.93 29.07
CA ALA A 116 -16.32 -4.04 27.98
C ALA A 116 -15.66 -4.82 26.83
N ALA A 117 -14.86 -5.85 27.15
CA ALA A 117 -14.26 -6.72 26.15
C ALA A 117 -15.33 -7.53 25.38
N LEU A 118 -16.36 -8.03 26.07
CA LEU A 118 -17.46 -8.75 25.42
C LEU A 118 -18.29 -7.88 24.50
N GLU A 119 -18.60 -6.64 24.88
CA GLU A 119 -19.28 -5.67 24.03
C GLU A 119 -18.50 -5.43 22.74
N LEU A 120 -17.17 -5.31 22.83
CA LEU A 120 -16.32 -5.11 21.66
C LEU A 120 -16.22 -6.34 20.76
N ALA A 121 -16.23 -7.55 21.33
CA ALA A 121 -16.31 -8.78 20.55
C ALA A 121 -17.66 -8.93 19.83
N SER A 122 -18.73 -8.39 20.44
CA SER A 122 -20.12 -8.53 19.98
C SER A 122 -20.56 -7.40 19.06
N SER A 123 -19.71 -6.40 18.79
CA SER A 123 -20.08 -5.25 17.96
C SER A 123 -20.50 -5.70 16.55
N PRO A 124 -21.53 -5.09 15.94
CA PRO A 124 -21.95 -5.44 14.58
C PRO A 124 -20.79 -5.22 13.61
N GLY A 125 -20.50 -6.23 12.81
CA GLY A 125 -19.42 -6.20 11.82
C GLY A 125 -20.01 -6.25 10.42
N TYR A 126 -19.41 -5.54 9.47
CA TYR A 126 -19.86 -5.49 8.07
C TYR A 126 -19.59 -6.79 7.29
N ARG A 127 -18.82 -7.72 7.86
CA ARG A 127 -18.41 -8.98 7.24
C ARG A 127 -19.06 -10.17 7.93
N THR A 128 -19.56 -11.11 7.13
CA THR A 128 -20.25 -12.33 7.57
C THR A 128 -19.31 -13.48 7.95
N ASP A 129 -18.03 -13.40 7.58
CA ASP A 129 -17.02 -14.45 7.82
C ASP A 129 -16.20 -14.25 9.11
N LEU A 130 -16.61 -13.27 9.93
CA LEU A 130 -15.94 -12.94 11.18
C LEU A 130 -16.61 -13.60 12.38
N SER A 131 -15.82 -14.29 13.19
CA SER A 131 -16.22 -14.85 14.47
C SER A 131 -15.91 -13.87 15.61
N SER A 132 -16.85 -13.71 16.54
CA SER A 132 -16.63 -12.98 17.79
C SER A 132 -15.72 -13.80 18.72
N VAL A 133 -14.61 -13.21 19.12
CA VAL A 133 -13.58 -13.85 19.95
C VAL A 133 -13.31 -13.01 21.20
N LEU A 134 -13.32 -13.68 22.35
CA LEU A 134 -12.86 -13.13 23.61
C LEU A 134 -11.58 -13.84 24.05
N PHE A 135 -10.47 -13.12 24.08
CA PHE A 135 -9.25 -13.57 24.73
C PHE A 135 -9.36 -13.31 26.23
N LYS A 136 -9.12 -14.36 27.02
CA LYS A 136 -8.95 -14.30 28.47
C LYS A 136 -7.48 -14.60 28.77
N ILE A 137 -6.78 -13.63 29.33
CA ILE A 137 -5.33 -13.69 29.54
C ILE A 137 -5.05 -13.65 31.04
N ASP A 138 -4.46 -14.74 31.55
CA ASP A 138 -4.01 -14.84 32.93
C ASP A 138 -2.53 -14.46 32.99
N CYS A 139 -2.22 -13.34 33.65
CA CYS A 139 -0.88 -12.83 33.85
C CYS A 139 -0.39 -13.14 35.27
N ASP A 140 0.76 -13.81 35.36
CA ASP A 140 1.49 -13.93 36.63
C ASP A 140 2.31 -12.66 36.84
N VAL A 141 2.00 -11.92 37.89
CA VAL A 141 2.52 -10.56 38.12
C VAL A 141 3.75 -10.57 39.03
N SER A 142 4.05 -11.74 39.64
CA SER A 142 5.28 -11.98 40.36
C SER A 142 6.51 -12.00 39.44
N VAL A 143 6.29 -12.20 38.13
CA VAL A 143 7.35 -12.19 37.16
C VAL A 143 7.51 -10.81 36.55
N LYS A 144 8.75 -10.30 36.59
CA LYS A 144 9.11 -9.02 35.98
C LYS A 144 8.92 -9.12 34.47
N LEU A 145 7.82 -8.56 33.98
CA LEU A 145 7.71 -8.27 32.56
C LEU A 145 8.84 -7.33 32.17
N ALA A 146 9.44 -7.59 31.02
CA ALA A 146 10.48 -6.73 30.48
C ALA A 146 10.02 -5.27 30.53
N GLU A 147 10.80 -4.42 31.19
CA GLU A 147 10.66 -2.98 31.01
C GLU A 147 10.88 -2.71 29.53
N MET A 148 9.98 -1.94 28.93
CA MET A 148 10.16 -1.42 27.57
C MET A 148 11.53 -0.74 27.54
N SER A 149 12.49 -1.29 26.80
CA SER A 149 13.81 -0.68 26.68
C SER A 149 13.68 0.78 26.22
N THR A 150 14.21 1.69 27.04
CA THR A 150 14.36 3.11 26.66
C THR A 150 15.61 3.35 25.82
N GLU A 151 16.48 2.35 25.75
CA GLU A 151 17.78 2.37 25.08
C GLU A 151 17.84 1.25 24.06
N ASP A 152 17.44 1.53 22.82
CA ASP A 152 18.21 1.14 21.64
C ASP A 152 17.61 1.79 20.39
N ARG A 153 18.44 2.51 19.62
CA ARG A 153 18.09 3.10 18.31
C ARG A 153 18.39 2.14 17.15
N SER A 154 18.46 0.83 17.42
CA SER A 154 18.65 -0.16 16.37
C SER A 154 17.41 -0.24 15.45
N PRO A 155 17.56 -0.43 14.12
CA PRO A 155 16.44 -0.63 13.20
C PRO A 155 15.69 -1.94 13.47
N ILE A 156 16.20 -2.73 14.40
CA ILE A 156 15.53 -3.88 14.98
C ILE A 156 14.55 -3.36 16.03
N VAL A 157 13.39 -2.88 15.59
CA VAL A 157 12.17 -2.96 16.42
C VAL A 157 11.79 -4.43 16.47
N ILE A 158 12.54 -5.23 17.21
CA ILE A 158 11.89 -6.33 17.89
C ILE A 158 11.01 -5.63 18.88
N PHE A 159 9.72 -5.68 18.63
CA PHE A 159 8.68 -5.35 19.58
C PHE A 159 9.10 -5.90 20.94
N ASP A 160 9.58 -5.02 21.82
CA ASP A 160 10.02 -5.40 23.17
C ASP A 160 8.76 -5.63 24.00
N VAL A 161 8.09 -6.74 23.73
CA VAL A 161 6.98 -7.26 24.48
C VAL A 161 7.43 -8.63 24.94
N GLY A 162 8.18 -8.66 26.04
CA GLY A 162 8.67 -9.90 26.69
C GLY A 162 7.57 -10.84 27.20
N THR A 163 6.36 -10.76 26.64
CA THR A 163 5.18 -11.52 27.03
C THR A 163 4.81 -12.46 25.89
N THR A 164 5.38 -13.65 25.92
CA THR A 164 4.83 -14.75 25.13
C THR A 164 3.61 -15.30 25.83
N PHE A 165 2.60 -15.76 25.09
CA PHE A 165 1.40 -16.32 25.69
C PHE A 165 1.23 -17.76 25.27
N ARG A 166 0.94 -18.64 26.23
CA ARG A 166 0.57 -20.02 25.95
C ARG A 166 -0.94 -20.12 25.83
N ILE A 167 -1.44 -20.66 24.72
CA ILE A 167 -2.86 -21.01 24.61
C ILE A 167 -3.14 -22.17 25.55
N ILE A 168 -4.05 -21.98 26.49
CA ILE A 168 -4.44 -23.01 27.46
C ILE A 168 -5.60 -23.84 26.91
N CYS A 169 -6.63 -23.18 26.38
CA CYS A 169 -7.75 -23.84 25.72
C CYS A 169 -8.52 -22.87 24.84
N VAL A 170 -9.23 -23.42 23.86
CA VAL A 170 -10.18 -22.71 23.01
C VAL A 170 -11.56 -23.32 23.24
N ASN A 171 -12.53 -22.50 23.66
CA ASN A 171 -13.90 -22.93 23.89
C ASN A 171 -14.80 -22.29 22.82
N ARG A 172 -15.41 -23.10 21.95
CA ARG A 172 -16.38 -22.60 20.97
C ARG A 172 -17.74 -22.38 21.60
N ALA A 173 -18.30 -21.21 21.33
CA ALA A 173 -19.68 -20.83 21.62
C ALA A 173 -20.06 -19.72 20.63
N THR A 174 -21.20 -19.05 20.85
CA THR A 174 -21.58 -17.82 20.14
C THR A 174 -20.48 -16.75 20.16
N ILE A 175 -19.70 -16.73 21.25
CA ILE A 175 -18.42 -16.01 21.34
C ILE A 175 -17.35 -17.04 21.69
N SER A 176 -16.36 -17.21 20.83
CA SER A 176 -15.25 -18.13 21.08
C SER A 176 -14.33 -17.57 22.16
N ILE A 177 -14.09 -18.33 23.23
CA ILE A 177 -13.22 -17.90 24.33
C ILE A 177 -11.87 -18.59 24.21
N ILE A 178 -10.81 -17.81 24.02
CA ILE A 178 -9.43 -18.30 23.96
C ILE A 178 -8.76 -17.95 25.29
N LYS A 179 -8.47 -18.97 26.10
CA LYS A 179 -7.73 -18.78 27.36
C LYS A 179 -6.24 -18.85 27.11
N MET A 180 -5.51 -17.90 27.65
CA MET A 180 -4.06 -17.79 27.50
C MET A 180 -3.39 -17.52 28.85
N LYS A 181 -2.17 -18.02 29.03
CA LYS A 181 -1.31 -17.69 30.18
C LYS A 181 -0.08 -16.95 29.70
N ALA A 182 0.25 -15.83 30.34
CA ALA A 182 1.52 -15.14 30.08
C ALA A 182 2.70 -16.03 30.54
N VAL A 183 3.68 -16.20 29.65
CA VAL A 183 4.93 -16.92 29.88
C VAL A 183 6.09 -15.92 29.72
N PRO A 184 6.83 -15.64 30.80
CA PRO A 184 7.95 -14.70 30.79
C PRO A 184 9.25 -15.30 30.24
N ASP A 185 10.16 -14.43 29.80
CA ASP A 185 11.55 -14.67 29.38
C ASP A 185 11.84 -15.63 28.21
N GLN A 186 10.87 -16.45 27.79
CA GLN A 186 11.04 -17.28 26.60
C GLN A 186 11.08 -16.47 25.32
N GLY A 187 10.36 -15.35 25.24
CA GLY A 187 10.40 -14.44 24.08
C GLY A 187 11.79 -13.84 23.87
N LYS A 188 12.48 -13.41 24.94
CA LYS A 188 13.84 -12.87 24.87
C LYS A 188 14.85 -13.94 24.44
N LYS A 189 14.73 -15.16 24.97
CA LYS A 189 15.59 -16.27 24.59
C LYS A 189 15.35 -16.72 23.15
N LEU A 190 14.10 -16.85 22.71
CA LEU A 190 13.75 -17.15 21.30
C LEU A 190 14.30 -16.10 20.34
N VAL A 191 14.17 -14.82 20.71
CA VAL A 191 14.72 -13.70 19.95
C VAL A 191 16.26 -13.73 19.93
N GLN A 192 16.89 -14.03 21.07
CA GLN A 192 18.35 -14.09 21.17
C GLN A 192 18.92 -15.30 20.41
N ASP A 193 18.28 -16.46 20.51
CA ASP A 193 18.62 -17.68 19.77
C ASP A 193 18.45 -17.44 18.26
N TYR A 194 17.41 -16.71 17.84
CA TYR A 194 17.23 -16.29 16.45
C TYR A 194 18.34 -15.32 15.99
N LYS A 195 18.64 -14.26 16.78
CA LYS A 195 19.75 -13.32 16.49
C LYS A 195 21.11 -14.00 16.39
N ASN A 196 21.33 -15.03 17.21
CA ASN A 196 22.59 -15.79 17.24
C ASN A 196 22.73 -16.71 16.02
N ASN A 197 21.62 -17.24 15.50
CA ASN A 197 21.60 -18.18 14.38
C ASN A 197 21.45 -17.50 13.00
N HIS A 198 20.92 -16.28 12.95
CA HIS A 198 20.58 -15.56 11.70
C HIS A 198 21.08 -14.11 11.71
N LYS A 199 22.40 -13.92 11.68
CA LYS A 199 22.99 -12.59 11.53
C LYS A 199 22.77 -12.06 10.11
N GLY A 200 21.88 -11.07 9.95
CA GLY A 200 21.71 -10.31 8.70
C GLY A 200 20.32 -10.39 8.03
N GLU A 201 19.35 -11.09 8.62
CA GLU A 201 17.98 -11.17 8.10
C GLU A 201 17.09 -9.98 8.55
N THR A 202 16.12 -9.59 7.72
CA THR A 202 15.18 -8.50 8.03
C THR A 202 14.06 -8.96 8.96
N ILE A 203 13.44 -8.03 9.69
CA ILE A 203 12.32 -8.30 10.63
C ILE A 203 11.17 -9.07 9.95
N GLN A 204 10.98 -8.85 8.65
CA GLN A 204 9.97 -9.50 7.84
C GLN A 204 10.25 -11.01 7.66
N THR A 205 11.50 -11.41 7.42
CA THR A 205 11.91 -12.83 7.32
C THR A 205 11.68 -13.57 8.64
N MET A 206 11.93 -12.89 9.77
CA MET A 206 11.70 -13.43 11.12
C MET A 206 10.21 -13.64 11.43
N LEU A 207 9.35 -12.71 11.00
CA LEU A 207 7.88 -12.83 11.14
C LEU A 207 7.31 -13.90 10.21
N GLU A 208 7.78 -13.98 8.96
CA GLU A 208 7.37 -14.97 7.98
C GLU A 208 7.74 -16.40 8.41
N GLN A 209 8.92 -16.62 9.01
CA GLN A 209 9.34 -17.93 9.50
C GLN A 209 8.64 -18.36 10.81
N LEU A 210 8.35 -17.42 11.72
CA LEU A 210 7.57 -17.70 12.93
C LEU A 210 6.10 -18.05 12.64
N LEU A 211 5.60 -17.63 11.47
CA LEU A 211 4.21 -17.80 11.05
C LEU A 211 4.02 -18.84 9.92
N ALA A 212 5.10 -19.42 9.39
CA ALA A 212 5.05 -20.45 8.36
C ALA A 212 4.81 -21.87 8.93
N PRO A 213 4.07 -22.75 8.24
CA PRO A 213 3.90 -24.14 8.65
C PRO A 213 5.20 -24.94 8.47
N GLN A 214 5.76 -25.45 9.58
CA GLN A 214 7.02 -26.20 9.55
C GLN A 214 6.86 -27.60 8.93
N LYS A 215 7.77 -27.97 8.01
CA LYS A 215 8.13 -29.35 7.68
C LYS A 215 9.49 -29.68 8.29
N LEU A 216 9.58 -30.82 8.96
CA LEU A 216 10.85 -31.42 9.41
C LEU A 216 11.69 -31.90 8.20
N SER A 217 13.02 -31.71 8.26
CA SER A 217 13.99 -32.83 8.21
C SER A 217 15.46 -32.38 8.34
N LEU A 218 16.15 -33.00 9.31
CA LEU A 218 17.53 -33.55 9.35
C LEU A 218 18.76 -32.71 8.92
N SER A 219 19.80 -32.78 9.77
CA SER A 219 21.12 -32.10 9.76
C SER A 219 22.27 -33.01 9.22
N PRO A 220 23.58 -32.66 9.35
CA PRO A 220 24.47 -31.59 8.82
C PRO A 220 25.72 -32.23 8.08
N PRO A 221 27.00 -31.74 8.00
CA PRO A 221 27.69 -30.44 8.26
C PRO A 221 28.60 -29.93 7.07
N SER A 222 29.15 -28.70 7.01
CA SER A 222 30.51 -28.31 7.51
C SER A 222 30.92 -26.89 7.07
N LYS A 223 31.63 -26.18 7.97
CA LYS A 223 32.30 -24.84 7.98
C LYS A 223 33.22 -24.45 6.76
N PRO A 224 33.95 -23.29 6.77
CA PRO A 224 33.62 -21.88 7.09
C PRO A 224 34.33 -20.85 6.15
N ILE A 225 33.90 -19.58 6.01
CA ILE A 225 34.83 -18.45 5.71
C ILE A 225 34.33 -17.15 6.38
N GLN A 226 35.17 -16.52 7.21
CA GLN A 226 34.98 -15.15 7.73
C GLN A 226 35.49 -14.11 6.72
N PRO A 227 34.98 -12.87 6.79
CA PRO A 227 35.89 -11.74 6.68
C PRO A 227 35.77 -10.74 7.83
N SER A 228 36.93 -10.51 8.44
CA SER A 228 37.54 -9.23 8.82
C SER A 228 36.66 -8.00 9.04
N SER A 229 36.76 -7.51 10.26
CA SER A 229 36.47 -6.16 10.72
C SER A 229 37.04 -5.05 9.83
N SER A 230 36.18 -4.12 9.41
CA SER A 230 36.55 -2.72 9.25
C SER A 230 35.42 -1.84 9.79
N SER A 231 35.78 -1.05 10.78
CA SER A 231 34.95 -0.06 11.46
C SER A 231 34.35 0.96 10.50
N VAL A 232 33.02 1.08 10.51
CA VAL A 232 32.33 2.31 10.10
C VAL A 232 31.40 2.69 11.25
N GLN A 233 31.55 3.92 11.74
CA GLN A 233 30.76 4.47 12.83
C GLN A 233 29.26 4.52 12.49
N PRO A 234 28.35 4.33 13.46
CA PRO A 234 26.91 4.44 13.20
C PRO A 234 26.49 5.91 13.08
N LEU A 235 25.97 6.30 11.92
CA LEU A 235 25.18 7.52 11.80
C LEU A 235 23.75 7.23 12.23
N ASP A 236 23.47 7.69 13.44
CA ASP A 236 22.17 7.80 14.10
C ASP A 236 21.33 8.90 13.42
N SER A 237 20.24 8.56 12.73
CA SER A 237 19.04 9.44 12.63
C SER A 237 17.85 8.75 11.95
N LYS A 238 16.69 8.79 12.62
CA LYS A 238 15.34 8.54 12.06
C LYS A 238 15.06 9.45 10.85
N PRO A 239 14.16 9.10 9.91
CA PRO A 239 13.89 9.95 8.76
C PRO A 239 13.14 11.21 9.20
N MET A 240 13.89 12.30 9.40
CA MET A 240 13.38 13.62 9.06
C MET A 240 12.98 13.57 7.58
N ILE A 241 11.81 14.09 7.22
CA ILE A 241 11.61 14.59 5.86
C ILE A 241 12.78 15.54 5.63
N SER A 242 13.73 15.15 4.79
CA SER A 242 14.94 15.95 4.62
C SER A 242 14.53 17.31 4.06
N ASP A 243 15.29 18.36 4.38
CA ASP A 243 15.08 19.67 3.77
C ASP A 243 15.09 19.56 2.23
N ASP A 244 15.86 18.60 1.70
CA ASP A 244 15.90 18.26 0.27
C ASP A 244 14.60 17.61 -0.24
N GLU A 245 13.93 16.77 0.55
CA GLU A 245 12.61 16.21 0.22
C GLU A 245 11.54 17.30 0.19
N LEU A 246 11.56 18.21 1.16
CA LEU A 246 10.65 19.36 1.19
C LEU A 246 10.93 20.36 0.05
N GLN A 247 12.21 20.59 -0.26
CA GLN A 247 12.63 21.36 -1.42
C GLN A 247 12.16 20.71 -2.72
N ALA A 248 12.28 19.39 -2.86
CA ALA A 248 11.81 18.66 -4.03
C ALA A 248 10.30 18.85 -4.23
N GLU A 249 9.49 18.67 -3.19
CA GLU A 249 8.04 18.89 -3.24
C GLU A 249 7.67 20.34 -3.61
N ASN A 250 8.41 21.32 -3.06
CA ASN A 250 8.22 22.73 -3.44
C ASN A 250 8.63 22.99 -4.90
N HIS A 251 9.69 22.36 -5.38
CA HIS A 251 10.11 22.46 -6.78
C HIS A 251 9.06 21.84 -7.71
N ILE A 252 8.47 20.69 -7.36
CA ILE A 252 7.38 20.07 -8.11
C ILE A 252 6.18 21.01 -8.20
N LYS A 253 5.74 21.59 -7.07
CA LYS A 253 4.62 22.56 -7.04
C LYS A 253 4.85 23.79 -7.91
N ASN A 254 6.10 24.21 -8.04
CA ASN A 254 6.50 25.35 -8.87
C ASN A 254 6.87 24.95 -10.31
N GLY A 255 6.63 23.70 -10.73
CA GLY A 255 6.93 23.21 -12.08
C GLY A 255 8.43 23.06 -12.38
N LYS A 256 9.32 23.17 -11.38
CA LYS A 256 10.77 23.09 -11.53
C LYS A 256 11.27 21.66 -11.39
N ILE A 257 10.91 20.80 -12.35
CA ILE A 257 11.09 19.35 -12.26
C ILE A 257 12.57 18.94 -12.15
N ASP A 258 13.48 19.57 -12.89
CA ASP A 258 14.91 19.25 -12.83
C ASP A 258 15.52 19.55 -11.45
N LEU A 259 15.11 20.64 -10.82
CA LEU A 259 15.53 20.97 -9.45
C LEU A 259 14.93 20.00 -8.44
N ALA A 260 13.71 19.51 -8.67
CA ALA A 260 13.11 18.49 -7.81
C ALA A 260 13.87 17.16 -7.89
N ILE A 261 14.25 16.73 -9.10
CA ILE A 261 15.06 15.52 -9.31
C ILE A 261 16.42 15.68 -8.64
N ALA A 262 17.10 16.81 -8.85
CA ALA A 262 18.39 17.09 -8.22
C ALA A 262 18.28 17.11 -6.68
N ALA A 263 17.19 17.66 -6.14
CA ALA A 263 16.92 17.64 -4.70
C ALA A 263 16.74 16.21 -4.18
N TYR A 264 15.93 15.37 -4.85
CA TYR A 264 15.80 13.95 -4.47
C TYR A 264 17.12 13.17 -4.59
N GLN A 265 17.94 13.45 -5.59
CA GLN A 265 19.24 12.78 -5.77
C GLN A 265 20.28 13.14 -4.69
N ARG A 266 20.13 14.29 -4.00
CA ARG A 266 20.99 14.68 -2.87
C ARG A 266 20.69 13.92 -1.60
N ILE A 267 19.52 13.27 -1.51
CA ILE A 267 19.11 12.53 -0.30
C ILE A 267 19.90 11.25 -0.19
N SER A 268 20.58 11.07 0.95
CA SER A 268 21.40 9.89 1.24
C SER A 268 21.01 9.29 2.60
N PRO A 269 20.84 7.95 2.69
CA PRO A 269 20.95 6.97 1.61
C PRO A 269 19.72 6.99 0.68
N VAL A 270 19.93 6.74 -0.61
CA VAL A 270 18.82 6.67 -1.58
C VAL A 270 17.99 5.41 -1.31
N SER A 271 16.74 5.59 -0.91
CA SER A 271 15.78 4.50 -0.70
C SER A 271 15.08 4.11 -2.01
N ALA A 272 14.45 2.93 -2.03
CA ALA A 272 13.57 2.53 -3.13
C ALA A 272 12.45 3.56 -3.38
N SER A 273 11.89 4.16 -2.32
CA SER A 273 10.83 5.16 -2.45
C SER A 273 11.28 6.45 -3.14
N ILE A 274 12.53 6.87 -2.92
CA ILE A 274 13.11 8.04 -3.61
C ILE A 274 13.31 7.74 -5.08
N PHE A 275 13.84 6.56 -5.42
CA PHE A 275 13.94 6.13 -6.82
C PHE A 275 12.57 6.06 -7.50
N VAL A 276 11.54 5.54 -6.84
CA VAL A 276 10.17 5.53 -7.38
C VAL A 276 9.67 6.96 -7.65
N ARG A 277 9.88 7.90 -6.72
CA ARG A 277 9.49 9.31 -6.89
C ARG A 277 10.21 9.97 -8.06
N ILE A 278 11.52 9.78 -8.18
CA ILE A 278 12.30 10.29 -9.32
C ILE A 278 11.80 9.65 -10.63
N GLY A 279 11.50 8.35 -10.60
CA GLY A 279 10.92 7.61 -11.73
C GLY A 279 9.59 8.21 -12.19
N HIS A 280 8.69 8.58 -11.26
CA HIS A 280 7.44 9.28 -11.59
C HIS A 280 7.69 10.63 -12.25
N LEU A 281 8.67 11.41 -11.78
CA LEU A 281 8.99 12.71 -12.39
C LEU A 281 9.52 12.55 -13.81
N TYR A 282 10.41 11.60 -14.05
CA TYR A 282 10.89 11.32 -15.40
C TYR A 282 9.78 10.85 -16.33
N ALA A 283 8.95 9.90 -15.88
CA ALA A 283 7.87 9.34 -16.68
C ALA A 283 6.76 10.36 -16.96
N ASP A 284 6.18 10.95 -15.92
CA ASP A 284 4.92 11.70 -16.00
C ASP A 284 5.14 13.17 -16.38
N LYS A 285 6.29 13.74 -16.03
CA LYS A 285 6.58 15.17 -16.27
C LYS A 285 7.51 15.40 -17.44
N LYS A 286 8.50 14.53 -17.65
CA LYS A 286 9.47 14.68 -18.74
C LYS A 286 9.18 13.79 -19.95
N GLY A 287 8.38 12.73 -19.79
CA GLY A 287 8.23 11.71 -20.83
C GLY A 287 9.53 10.94 -21.10
N ASP A 288 10.47 10.94 -20.15
CA ASP A 288 11.78 10.32 -20.24
C ASP A 288 11.72 8.91 -19.63
N TYR A 289 11.26 7.96 -20.45
CA TYR A 289 11.01 6.60 -19.99
C TYR A 289 12.28 5.80 -19.71
N ASP A 290 13.43 6.17 -20.31
CA ASP A 290 14.70 5.49 -20.06
C ASP A 290 15.22 5.78 -18.66
N ASN A 291 15.23 7.06 -18.26
CA ASN A 291 15.61 7.43 -16.90
C ASN A 291 14.60 6.97 -15.85
N ALA A 292 13.30 6.98 -16.18
CA ALA A 292 12.27 6.41 -15.31
C ALA A 292 12.48 4.90 -15.08
N LEU A 293 12.74 4.15 -16.14
CA LEU A 293 13.00 2.71 -16.08
C LEU A 293 14.25 2.40 -15.24
N ASN A 294 15.34 3.14 -15.44
CA ASN A 294 16.54 3.01 -14.63
C ASN A 294 16.23 3.19 -13.13
N CYS A 295 15.45 4.22 -12.78
CA CYS A 295 15.04 4.46 -11.40
C CYS A 295 14.20 3.30 -10.84
N TYR A 296 13.19 2.81 -11.58
CA TYR A 296 12.37 1.68 -11.12
C TYR A 296 13.17 0.39 -11.00
N ILE A 297 14.16 0.13 -11.86
CA ILE A 297 15.04 -1.04 -11.73
C ILE A 297 15.90 -0.95 -10.47
N GLN A 298 16.46 0.23 -10.15
CA GLN A 298 17.19 0.41 -8.89
C GLN A 298 16.28 0.23 -7.68
N ALA A 299 15.06 0.76 -7.73
CA ALA A 299 14.08 0.58 -6.67
C ALA A 299 13.68 -0.90 -6.51
N LEU A 300 13.45 -1.61 -7.61
CA LEU A 300 13.14 -3.03 -7.62
C LEU A 300 14.25 -3.84 -6.97
N LYS A 301 15.52 -3.59 -7.33
CA LYS A 301 16.67 -4.27 -6.76
C LYS A 301 16.73 -4.10 -5.24
N ILE A 302 16.54 -2.87 -4.74
CA ILE A 302 16.53 -2.59 -3.30
C ILE A 302 15.37 -3.32 -2.60
N GLN A 303 14.18 -3.35 -3.20
CA GLN A 303 13.02 -4.04 -2.62
C GLN A 303 13.17 -5.55 -2.62
N GLU A 304 13.70 -6.14 -3.70
CA GLU A 304 14.00 -7.57 -3.81
C GLU A 304 15.03 -7.99 -2.76
N GLU A 305 16.11 -7.22 -2.58
CA GLU A 305 17.13 -7.45 -1.55
C GLU A 305 16.56 -7.39 -0.12
N ARG A 306 15.48 -6.64 0.09
CA ARG A 306 14.82 -6.47 1.40
C ARG A 306 13.64 -7.41 1.63
N GLY A 307 13.18 -8.12 0.60
CA GLY A 307 11.96 -8.94 0.66
C GLY A 307 10.66 -8.14 0.73
N GLU A 308 10.67 -6.90 0.24
CA GLU A 308 9.48 -6.03 0.20
C GLU A 308 8.53 -6.42 -0.96
N ASP A 309 7.30 -5.92 -0.94
CA ASP A 309 6.37 -6.10 -2.06
C ASP A 309 6.87 -5.36 -3.31
N THR A 310 7.08 -6.11 -4.38
CA THR A 310 7.64 -5.63 -5.65
C THR A 310 6.58 -5.47 -6.74
N VAL A 311 5.33 -5.85 -6.49
CA VAL A 311 4.26 -5.87 -7.49
C VAL A 311 4.08 -4.50 -8.15
N ASP A 312 3.99 -3.42 -7.36
CA ASP A 312 3.78 -2.07 -7.89
C ASP A 312 4.95 -1.64 -8.79
N ILE A 313 6.19 -1.90 -8.36
CA ILE A 313 7.38 -1.52 -9.14
C ILE A 313 7.48 -2.35 -10.44
N ILE A 314 7.25 -3.66 -10.38
CA ILE A 314 7.22 -4.53 -11.57
C ILE A 314 6.12 -4.07 -12.54
N THR A 315 4.95 -3.67 -12.01
CA THR A 315 3.84 -3.12 -12.81
C THR A 315 4.28 -1.83 -13.51
N ARG A 316 4.97 -0.92 -12.81
CA ARG A 316 5.49 0.34 -13.38
C ARG A 316 6.56 0.11 -14.45
N ILE A 317 7.45 -0.86 -14.24
CA ILE A 317 8.44 -1.26 -15.25
C ILE A 317 7.72 -1.75 -16.52
N GLY A 318 6.67 -2.56 -16.37
CA GLY A 318 5.81 -2.97 -17.48
C GLY A 318 5.22 -1.79 -18.24
N MET A 319 4.72 -0.77 -17.53
CA MET A 319 4.22 0.48 -18.13
C MET A 319 5.31 1.22 -18.90
N MET A 320 6.52 1.35 -18.35
CA MET A 320 7.63 2.04 -19.04
C MET A 320 8.04 1.32 -20.33
N HIS A 321 8.10 -0.01 -20.32
CA HIS A 321 8.36 -0.78 -21.54
C HIS A 321 7.22 -0.62 -22.57
N HIS A 322 5.98 -0.45 -22.13
CA HIS A 322 4.87 -0.14 -23.03
C HIS A 322 5.05 1.22 -23.72
N GLU A 323 5.40 2.27 -22.97
CA GLU A 323 5.65 3.61 -23.52
C GLU A 323 6.85 3.62 -24.49
N ARG A 324 7.89 2.82 -24.21
CA ARG A 324 9.04 2.58 -25.10
C ARG A 324 8.70 1.71 -26.33
N ARG A 325 7.45 1.27 -26.48
CA ARG A 325 6.97 0.35 -27.52
C ARG A 325 7.60 -1.04 -27.50
N GLU A 326 8.19 -1.44 -26.37
CA GLU A 326 8.78 -2.75 -26.13
C GLU A 326 7.72 -3.72 -25.57
N PHE A 327 6.67 -3.95 -26.35
CA PHE A 327 5.45 -4.65 -25.88
C PHE A 327 5.69 -6.08 -25.37
N HIS A 328 6.72 -6.75 -25.89
CA HIS A 328 7.11 -8.08 -25.40
C HIS A 328 7.64 -8.04 -23.97
N LEU A 329 8.45 -7.03 -23.60
CA LEU A 329 8.92 -6.84 -22.23
C LEU A 329 7.77 -6.39 -21.33
N ALA A 330 6.93 -5.45 -21.80
CA ALA A 330 5.74 -5.03 -21.06
C ALA A 330 4.85 -6.23 -20.67
N LEU A 331 4.61 -7.14 -21.63
CA LEU A 331 3.86 -8.37 -21.38
C LEU A 331 4.56 -9.27 -20.35
N GLN A 332 5.88 -9.45 -20.45
CA GLN A 332 6.65 -10.24 -19.48
C GLN A 332 6.53 -9.70 -18.06
N TYR A 333 6.74 -8.39 -17.87
CA TYR A 333 6.66 -7.74 -16.55
C TYR A 333 5.24 -7.75 -15.98
N HIS A 334 4.22 -7.41 -16.76
CA HIS A 334 2.84 -7.48 -16.28
C HIS A 334 2.41 -8.92 -15.95
N THR A 335 2.82 -9.91 -16.73
CA THR A 335 2.57 -11.33 -16.43
C THR A 335 3.30 -11.77 -15.16
N ARG A 336 4.53 -11.30 -14.93
CA ARG A 336 5.27 -11.55 -13.68
C ARG A 336 4.53 -10.95 -12.47
N ALA A 337 4.11 -9.69 -12.55
CA ALA A 337 3.37 -9.03 -11.48
C ALA A 337 2.01 -9.70 -11.21
N LEU A 338 1.30 -10.11 -12.26
CA LEU A 338 0.03 -10.84 -12.16
C LEU A 338 0.21 -12.15 -11.37
N LYS A 339 1.22 -12.97 -11.72
CA LYS A 339 1.51 -14.23 -11.01
C LYS A 339 1.80 -14.01 -9.53
N LEU A 340 2.54 -12.95 -9.18
CA LEU A 340 2.82 -12.59 -7.78
C LEU A 340 1.54 -12.22 -7.04
N CYS A 341 0.64 -11.46 -7.68
CA CYS A 341 -0.62 -11.05 -7.08
C CYS A 341 -1.62 -12.19 -6.87
N GLU A 342 -1.68 -13.15 -7.80
CA GLU A 342 -2.60 -14.29 -7.73
C GLU A 342 -2.34 -15.18 -6.52
N SER A 343 -1.09 -15.29 -6.05
CA SER A 343 -0.75 -16.04 -4.82
C SER A 343 -1.27 -15.40 -3.52
N LEU A 344 -1.77 -14.16 -3.57
CA LEU A 344 -2.12 -13.34 -2.40
C LEU A 344 -3.59 -12.86 -2.43
N VAL A 345 -4.50 -13.63 -3.03
CA VAL A 345 -5.95 -13.35 -3.06
C VAL A 345 -6.55 -13.63 -1.67
N PRO A 346 -7.44 -12.77 -1.13
CA PRO A 346 -8.17 -11.69 -1.80
C PRO A 346 -7.56 -10.28 -1.71
N SER A 347 -6.41 -10.08 -1.06
CA SER A 347 -5.87 -8.72 -0.82
C SER A 347 -5.41 -7.97 -2.08
N ASN A 348 -5.18 -8.67 -3.21
CA ASN A 348 -4.54 -8.08 -4.40
C ASN A 348 -5.44 -7.94 -5.63
N GLN A 349 -6.78 -7.99 -5.49
CA GLN A 349 -7.71 -7.88 -6.63
C GLN A 349 -7.51 -6.61 -7.47
N ALA A 350 -7.19 -5.48 -6.84
CA ALA A 350 -6.88 -4.23 -7.53
C ALA A 350 -5.65 -4.39 -8.46
N SER A 351 -4.56 -4.94 -7.91
CA SER A 351 -3.30 -5.16 -8.63
C SER A 351 -3.43 -6.19 -9.76
N ILE A 352 -4.26 -7.22 -9.57
CA ILE A 352 -4.64 -8.17 -10.63
C ILE A 352 -5.30 -7.42 -11.78
N ALA A 353 -6.34 -6.63 -11.51
CA ALA A 353 -7.04 -5.87 -12.55
C ALA A 353 -6.11 -4.88 -13.27
N THR A 354 -5.22 -4.21 -12.55
CA THR A 354 -4.24 -3.29 -13.15
C THR A 354 -3.27 -4.01 -14.10
N ASN A 355 -2.75 -5.17 -13.71
CA ASN A 355 -1.86 -5.93 -14.58
C ASN A 355 -2.57 -6.57 -15.77
N LEU A 356 -3.84 -6.98 -15.62
CA LEU A 356 -4.67 -7.42 -16.76
C LEU A 356 -4.89 -6.30 -17.78
N ILE A 357 -5.08 -5.05 -17.34
CA ILE A 357 -5.13 -3.89 -18.24
C ILE A 357 -3.78 -3.66 -18.93
N GLY A 358 -2.66 -3.78 -18.21
CA GLY A 358 -1.33 -3.69 -18.81
C GLY A 358 -1.09 -4.74 -19.90
N ILE A 359 -1.46 -6.00 -19.63
CA ILE A 359 -1.42 -7.11 -20.60
C ILE A 359 -2.33 -6.81 -21.80
N SER A 360 -3.55 -6.35 -21.55
CA SER A 360 -4.51 -5.97 -22.60
C SER A 360 -3.93 -4.89 -23.53
N ASN A 361 -3.35 -3.83 -22.97
CA ASN A 361 -2.72 -2.76 -23.75
C ASN A 361 -1.53 -3.27 -24.57
N ALA A 362 -0.70 -4.18 -24.01
CA ALA A 362 0.41 -4.78 -24.75
C ALA A 362 -0.06 -5.62 -25.95
N HIS A 363 -1.09 -6.46 -25.77
CA HIS A 363 -1.72 -7.22 -26.86
C HIS A 363 -2.34 -6.30 -27.92
N ARG A 364 -3.07 -5.27 -27.49
CA ARG A 364 -3.68 -4.27 -28.38
C ARG A 364 -2.61 -3.61 -29.26
N ALA A 365 -1.49 -3.19 -28.67
CA ALA A 365 -0.40 -2.56 -29.42
C ALA A 365 0.29 -3.52 -30.42
N ARG A 366 0.19 -4.83 -30.18
CA ARG A 366 0.63 -5.90 -31.10
C ARG A 366 -0.44 -6.30 -32.13
N GLN A 367 -1.59 -5.62 -32.18
CA GLN A 367 -2.75 -5.95 -33.03
C GLN A 367 -3.42 -7.30 -32.69
N GLU A 368 -3.16 -7.84 -31.50
CA GLU A 368 -3.79 -9.05 -30.96
C GLU A 368 -5.09 -8.66 -30.23
N LEU A 369 -6.06 -8.15 -31.01
CA LEU A 369 -7.23 -7.45 -30.47
C LEU A 369 -8.22 -8.35 -29.71
N SER A 370 -8.28 -9.64 -30.05
CA SER A 370 -9.15 -10.62 -29.39
C SER A 370 -8.68 -10.89 -27.95
N GLU A 371 -7.37 -11.13 -27.78
CA GLU A 371 -6.71 -11.32 -26.51
C GLU A 371 -6.81 -10.04 -25.67
N ALA A 372 -6.54 -8.88 -26.27
CA ALA A 372 -6.69 -7.59 -25.60
C ALA A 372 -8.10 -7.41 -25.01
N LEU A 373 -9.14 -7.76 -25.78
CA LEU A 373 -10.53 -7.64 -25.37
C LEU A 373 -10.87 -8.58 -24.20
N ASP A 374 -10.39 -9.83 -24.21
CA ASP A 374 -10.59 -10.78 -23.10
C ASP A 374 -10.01 -10.23 -21.79
N TYR A 375 -8.73 -9.82 -21.82
CA TYR A 375 -8.04 -9.31 -20.64
C TYR A 375 -8.69 -8.04 -20.09
N ALA A 376 -9.11 -7.11 -20.95
CA ALA A 376 -9.80 -5.89 -20.52
C ALA A 376 -11.17 -6.17 -19.89
N LYS A 377 -11.95 -7.11 -20.46
CA LYS A 377 -13.25 -7.53 -19.89
C LYS A 377 -13.08 -8.19 -18.52
N ARG A 378 -12.08 -9.05 -18.36
CA ARG A 378 -11.75 -9.67 -17.07
C ARG A 378 -11.35 -8.63 -16.02
N ALA A 379 -10.52 -7.66 -16.39
CA ALA A 379 -10.13 -6.57 -15.50
C ALA A 379 -11.33 -5.70 -15.07
N LEU A 380 -12.23 -5.39 -16.00
CA LEU A 380 -13.48 -4.67 -15.70
C LEU A 380 -14.35 -5.46 -14.71
N ALA A 381 -14.60 -6.75 -14.98
CA ALA A 381 -15.41 -7.59 -14.12
C ALA A 381 -14.86 -7.67 -12.68
N ILE A 382 -13.54 -7.77 -12.52
CA ILE A 382 -12.90 -7.72 -11.20
C ILE A 382 -13.20 -6.38 -10.51
N ARG A 383 -12.96 -5.25 -11.18
CA ARG A 383 -13.18 -3.91 -10.60
C ARG A 383 -14.64 -3.63 -10.26
N GLU A 384 -15.59 -4.13 -11.05
CA GLU A 384 -17.02 -4.03 -10.77
C GLU A 384 -17.45 -4.90 -9.57
N SER A 385 -16.74 -6.01 -9.31
CA SER A 385 -17.01 -6.90 -8.17
C SER A 385 -16.37 -6.45 -6.84
N MET A 386 -15.45 -5.47 -6.88
CA MET A 386 -14.73 -5.00 -5.69
C MET A 386 -15.62 -4.15 -4.77
N VAL A 387 -15.45 -4.32 -3.46
CA VAL A 387 -16.12 -3.52 -2.43
C VAL A 387 -15.07 -2.94 -1.46
N PRO A 388 -14.97 -1.61 -1.30
CA PRO A 388 -15.79 -0.59 -1.96
C PRO A 388 -15.48 -0.47 -3.47
N ILE A 389 -16.50 -0.06 -4.23
CA ILE A 389 -16.38 0.20 -5.66
C ILE A 389 -15.44 1.39 -5.88
N ASN A 390 -14.50 1.24 -6.82
CA ASN A 390 -13.64 2.33 -7.27
C ASN A 390 -14.04 2.75 -8.70
N GLU A 391 -14.87 3.80 -8.80
CA GLU A 391 -15.40 4.30 -10.08
C GLU A 391 -14.29 4.71 -11.06
N VAL A 392 -13.20 5.34 -10.58
CA VAL A 392 -12.05 5.74 -11.40
C VAL A 392 -11.38 4.52 -12.06
N SER A 393 -11.24 3.43 -11.31
CA SER A 393 -10.65 2.19 -11.83
C SER A 393 -11.56 1.53 -12.89
N ILE A 394 -12.88 1.53 -12.66
CA ILE A 394 -13.86 1.02 -13.63
C ILE A 394 -13.82 1.86 -14.92
N ALA A 395 -13.84 3.19 -14.79
CA ALA A 395 -13.74 4.12 -15.91
C ALA A 395 -12.47 3.90 -16.74
N SER A 396 -11.34 3.63 -16.09
CA SER A 396 -10.07 3.29 -16.77
C SER A 396 -10.16 2.00 -17.59
N SER A 397 -10.84 0.97 -17.06
CA SER A 397 -11.10 -0.27 -17.81
C SER A 397 -12.03 -0.02 -19.01
N LEU A 398 -13.08 0.78 -18.83
CA LEU A 398 -14.01 1.15 -19.89
C LEU A 398 -13.31 1.96 -21.00
N ALA A 399 -12.43 2.90 -20.65
CA ALA A 399 -11.62 3.66 -21.61
C ALA A 399 -10.73 2.72 -22.44
N THR A 400 -10.12 1.71 -21.80
CA THR A 400 -9.33 0.69 -22.50
C THR A 400 -10.19 -0.12 -23.47
N LEU A 401 -11.39 -0.54 -23.04
CA LEU A 401 -12.34 -1.25 -23.91
C LEU A 401 -12.81 -0.40 -25.08
N ALA A 402 -13.08 0.89 -24.87
CA ALA A 402 -13.46 1.81 -25.95
C ALA A 402 -12.38 1.87 -27.03
N ASN A 403 -11.11 1.96 -26.62
CA ASN A 403 -9.99 1.94 -27.54
C ASN A 403 -9.88 0.61 -28.32
N ILE A 404 -10.10 -0.53 -27.66
CA ILE A 404 -10.08 -1.85 -28.33
C ILE A 404 -11.23 -1.95 -29.34
N TYR A 405 -12.44 -1.50 -28.99
CA TYR A 405 -13.57 -1.50 -29.93
C TYR A 405 -13.32 -0.58 -31.13
N HIS A 406 -12.65 0.55 -30.93
CA HIS A 406 -12.26 1.44 -32.02
C HIS A 406 -11.26 0.75 -32.96
N ASP A 407 -10.22 0.11 -32.42
CA ASP A 407 -9.23 -0.63 -33.22
C ASP A 407 -9.84 -1.84 -33.95
N LEU A 408 -10.92 -2.42 -33.40
CA LEU A 408 -11.73 -3.46 -34.06
C LEU A 408 -12.65 -2.91 -35.17
N GLY A 409 -12.64 -1.59 -35.42
CA GLY A 409 -13.52 -0.93 -36.39
C GLY A 409 -14.96 -0.71 -35.91
N ASN A 410 -15.26 -0.99 -34.65
CA ASN A 410 -16.60 -0.78 -34.07
C ASN A 410 -16.70 0.57 -33.36
N ALA A 411 -16.65 1.64 -34.14
CA ALA A 411 -16.62 3.01 -33.64
C ALA A 411 -17.88 3.39 -32.82
N SER A 412 -19.07 2.88 -33.19
CA SER A 412 -20.30 3.14 -32.45
C SER A 412 -20.27 2.54 -31.04
N GLN A 413 -19.80 1.29 -30.91
CA GLN A 413 -19.64 0.66 -29.60
C GLN A 413 -18.52 1.33 -28.79
N ALA A 414 -17.41 1.71 -29.44
CA ALA A 414 -16.33 2.46 -28.83
C ALA A 414 -16.84 3.77 -28.21
N ARG A 415 -17.66 4.53 -28.95
CA ARG A 415 -18.29 5.76 -28.47
C ARG A 415 -19.15 5.51 -27.24
N GLN A 416 -20.03 4.52 -27.28
CA GLN A 416 -20.92 4.21 -26.16
C GLN A 416 -20.13 3.87 -24.88
N VAL A 417 -19.10 3.03 -25.00
CA VAL A 417 -18.28 2.62 -23.86
C VAL A 417 -17.38 3.77 -23.37
N GLY A 418 -16.82 4.55 -24.30
CA GLY A 418 -15.99 5.72 -23.98
C GLY A 418 -16.78 6.82 -23.26
N MET A 419 -18.02 7.08 -23.67
CA MET A 419 -18.89 8.05 -22.99
C MET A 419 -19.27 7.59 -21.58
N ARG A 420 -19.41 6.29 -21.34
CA ARG A 420 -19.59 5.76 -19.97
C ARG A 420 -18.36 6.04 -19.10
N ALA A 421 -17.15 5.84 -19.64
CA ALA A 421 -15.91 6.17 -18.94
C ALA A 421 -15.84 7.68 -18.64
N PHE A 422 -16.23 8.52 -19.62
CA PHE A 422 -16.22 9.98 -19.48
C PHE A 422 -17.10 10.44 -18.34
N THR A 423 -18.36 9.99 -18.28
CA THR A 423 -19.30 10.34 -17.20
C THR A 423 -18.77 9.98 -15.81
N MET A 424 -18.02 8.89 -15.69
CA MET A 424 -17.43 8.48 -14.41
C MET A 424 -16.21 9.32 -14.06
N PHE A 425 -15.30 9.57 -15.02
CA PHE A 425 -14.14 10.44 -14.78
C PHE A 425 -14.54 11.88 -14.49
N ASP A 426 -15.50 12.45 -15.22
CA ASP A 426 -16.02 13.81 -15.03
C ASP A 426 -16.60 14.00 -13.62
N ARG A 427 -17.19 12.94 -13.04
CA ARG A 427 -17.70 12.96 -11.66
C ARG A 427 -16.61 12.81 -10.60
N CYS A 428 -15.60 11.98 -10.86
CA CYS A 428 -14.66 11.53 -9.83
C CYS A 428 -13.30 12.21 -9.84
N LEU A 429 -12.89 12.79 -10.97
CA LEU A 429 -11.56 13.37 -11.15
C LEU A 429 -11.63 14.89 -11.24
N PRO A 430 -10.56 15.60 -10.83
CA PRO A 430 -10.43 17.03 -11.12
C PRO A 430 -10.46 17.30 -12.63
N ALA A 431 -10.95 18.47 -13.02
CA ALA A 431 -11.07 18.87 -14.43
C ALA A 431 -9.71 18.87 -15.18
N ASN A 432 -8.59 19.01 -14.47
CA ASN A 432 -7.25 18.99 -15.04
C ASN A 432 -6.53 17.63 -14.92
N SER A 433 -7.27 16.53 -14.78
CA SER A 433 -6.69 15.18 -14.68
C SER A 433 -6.05 14.71 -16.01
N PRO A 434 -4.83 14.14 -15.98
CA PRO A 434 -4.20 13.53 -17.15
C PRO A 434 -5.04 12.38 -17.77
N GLU A 435 -5.75 11.61 -16.93
CA GLU A 435 -6.60 10.49 -17.37
C GLU A 435 -7.82 10.98 -18.15
N LEU A 436 -8.43 12.09 -17.71
CA LEU A 436 -9.52 12.73 -18.44
C LEU A 436 -9.05 13.27 -19.79
N ALA A 437 -7.88 13.91 -19.83
CA ALA A 437 -7.29 14.41 -21.06
C ALA A 437 -6.99 13.27 -22.06
N ALA A 438 -6.44 12.15 -21.58
CA ALA A 438 -6.20 10.97 -22.42
C ALA A 438 -7.50 10.40 -23.00
N LEU A 439 -8.56 10.32 -22.19
CA LEU A 439 -9.86 9.84 -22.65
C LEU A 439 -10.48 10.78 -23.70
N LEU A 440 -10.42 12.10 -23.48
CA LEU A 440 -10.90 13.10 -24.44
C LEU A 440 -10.19 12.96 -25.79
N ASN A 441 -8.86 12.80 -25.80
CA ASN A 441 -8.13 12.54 -27.03
C ASN A 441 -8.62 11.27 -27.75
N ASN A 442 -8.88 10.19 -27.00
CA ASN A 442 -9.38 8.94 -27.58
C ASN A 442 -10.80 9.08 -28.12
N LEU A 443 -11.68 9.79 -27.41
CA LEU A 443 -13.02 10.13 -27.89
C LEU A 443 -12.97 10.97 -29.16
N GLY A 444 -12.02 11.92 -29.26
CA GLY A 444 -11.77 12.68 -30.47
C GLY A 444 -11.47 11.77 -31.68
N ALA A 445 -10.58 10.79 -31.50
CA ALA A 445 -10.25 9.82 -32.55
C ALA A 445 -11.47 8.93 -32.92
N ILE A 446 -12.27 8.52 -31.94
CA ILE A 446 -13.50 7.76 -32.17
C ILE A 446 -14.50 8.58 -32.98
N GLU A 447 -14.74 9.84 -32.63
CA GLU A 447 -15.65 10.73 -33.37
C GLU A 447 -15.16 10.99 -34.81
N LEU A 448 -13.84 11.07 -35.05
CA LEU A 448 -13.29 11.14 -36.41
C LEU A 448 -13.64 9.90 -37.23
N SER A 449 -13.51 8.70 -36.66
CA SER A 449 -13.89 7.46 -37.37
C SER A 449 -15.39 7.37 -37.66
N LEU A 450 -16.21 8.14 -36.94
CA LEU A 450 -17.65 8.29 -37.19
C LEU A 450 -17.97 9.42 -38.17
N GLY A 451 -16.96 10.16 -38.66
CA GLY A 451 -17.14 11.33 -39.53
C GLY A 451 -17.61 12.59 -38.80
N ALA A 452 -17.68 12.58 -37.47
CA ALA A 452 -18.11 13.70 -36.64
C ALA A 452 -16.96 14.68 -36.38
N ILE A 453 -16.47 15.31 -37.45
CA ILE A 453 -15.30 16.21 -37.45
C ILE A 453 -15.41 17.34 -36.40
N PRO A 454 -16.54 18.06 -36.26
CA PRO A 454 -16.66 19.13 -35.26
C PRO A 454 -16.54 18.64 -33.81
N GLN A 455 -17.18 17.50 -33.49
CA GLN A 455 -17.13 16.89 -32.16
C GLN A 455 -15.72 16.38 -31.85
N ALA A 456 -15.07 15.76 -32.82
CA ALA A 456 -13.69 15.32 -32.67
C ALA A 456 -12.76 16.48 -32.33
N ARG A 457 -12.88 17.59 -33.07
CA ARG A 457 -12.11 18.81 -32.82
C ARG A 457 -12.30 19.32 -31.40
N GLN A 458 -13.56 19.43 -30.95
CA GLN A 458 -13.87 19.89 -29.61
C GLN A 458 -13.19 19.02 -28.53
N TYR A 459 -13.22 17.70 -28.68
CA TYR A 459 -12.56 16.80 -27.73
C TYR A 459 -11.02 16.92 -27.75
N PHE A 460 -10.42 17.07 -28.92
CA PHE A 460 -8.97 17.32 -29.01
C PHE A 460 -8.57 18.67 -28.41
N GLU A 461 -9.35 19.74 -28.61
CA GLU A 461 -9.10 21.06 -28.03
C GLU A 461 -9.18 21.02 -26.49
N GLN A 462 -10.19 20.34 -25.94
CA GLN A 462 -10.33 20.15 -24.49
C GLN A 462 -9.17 19.33 -23.91
N SER A 463 -8.76 18.25 -24.57
CA SER A 463 -7.62 17.43 -24.16
C SER A 463 -6.32 18.24 -24.16
N LEU A 464 -6.08 19.03 -25.21
CA LEU A 464 -4.91 19.90 -25.32
C LEU A 464 -4.89 20.97 -24.24
N GLN A 465 -6.04 21.58 -23.94
CA GLN A 465 -6.15 22.57 -22.87
C GLN A 465 -5.70 21.99 -21.52
N ILE A 466 -6.23 20.81 -21.16
CA ILE A 466 -5.85 20.15 -19.90
C ILE A 466 -4.35 19.86 -19.88
N TYR A 467 -3.81 19.22 -20.91
CA TYR A 467 -2.39 18.87 -20.91
C TYR A 467 -1.46 20.09 -20.86
N ARG A 468 -1.84 21.22 -21.48
CA ARG A 468 -1.08 22.48 -21.38
C ARG A 468 -1.01 23.04 -19.96
N GLU A 469 -1.99 22.73 -19.12
CA GLU A 469 -1.99 23.16 -17.71
C GLU A 469 -1.06 22.31 -16.83
N ILE A 470 -0.81 21.05 -17.18
CA ILE A 470 -0.16 20.07 -16.29
C ILE A 470 1.19 19.53 -16.78
N LEU A 471 1.56 19.76 -18.04
CA LEU A 471 2.78 19.26 -18.68
C LEU A 471 3.63 20.41 -19.25
N PRO A 472 4.96 20.25 -19.32
CA PRO A 472 5.85 21.19 -20.00
C PRO A 472 5.61 21.19 -21.52
N SER A 473 5.94 22.29 -22.19
CA SER A 473 5.67 22.54 -23.62
C SER A 473 6.21 21.48 -24.56
N GLU A 474 7.34 20.84 -24.22
CA GLU A 474 8.02 19.86 -25.06
C GLU A 474 7.49 18.43 -24.86
N HIS A 475 6.48 18.24 -23.99
CA HIS A 475 6.01 16.90 -23.66
C HIS A 475 5.43 16.17 -24.89
N PRO A 476 5.77 14.89 -25.15
CA PRO A 476 5.34 14.14 -26.33
C PRO A 476 3.82 14.12 -26.57
N TYR A 477 3.02 14.11 -25.49
CA TYR A 477 1.55 14.16 -25.58
C TYR A 477 1.01 15.47 -26.16
N LEU A 478 1.63 16.62 -25.87
CA LEU A 478 1.23 17.90 -26.46
C LEU A 478 1.48 17.89 -27.97
N VAL A 479 2.67 17.45 -28.39
CA VAL A 479 3.05 17.34 -29.81
C VAL A 479 2.06 16.44 -30.57
N LYS A 480 1.68 15.30 -29.99
CA LYS A 480 0.70 14.38 -30.60
C LYS A 480 -0.68 15.03 -30.76
N LEU A 481 -1.14 15.76 -29.77
CA LEU A 481 -2.44 16.45 -29.80
C LEU A 481 -2.48 17.60 -30.79
N GLU A 482 -1.40 18.37 -30.88
CA GLU A 482 -1.27 19.45 -31.87
C GLU A 482 -1.31 18.89 -33.29
N ASN A 483 -0.64 17.76 -33.54
CA ASN A 483 -0.73 17.05 -34.82
C ASN A 483 -2.16 16.55 -35.11
N ASN A 484 -2.86 15.99 -34.11
CA ASN A 484 -4.25 15.57 -34.28
C ASN A 484 -5.15 16.77 -34.65
N LEU A 485 -5.01 17.90 -33.96
CA LEU A 485 -5.79 19.12 -34.27
C LEU A 485 -5.49 19.68 -35.65
N GLN A 486 -4.22 19.65 -36.08
CA GLN A 486 -3.85 20.07 -37.42
C GLN A 486 -4.53 19.21 -38.48
N CYS A 487 -4.50 17.88 -38.32
CA CYS A 487 -5.19 16.94 -39.22
C CYS A 487 -6.70 17.21 -39.27
N VAL A 488 -7.35 17.37 -38.11
CA VAL A 488 -8.80 17.64 -38.04
C VAL A 488 -9.16 18.98 -38.69
N THR A 489 -8.33 20.01 -38.50
CA THR A 489 -8.55 21.32 -39.12
C THR A 489 -8.46 21.24 -40.64
N GLN A 490 -7.50 20.49 -41.18
CA GLN A 490 -7.38 20.26 -42.62
C GLN A 490 -8.58 19.50 -43.19
N MET A 491 -9.03 18.44 -42.50
CA MET A 491 -10.24 17.70 -42.89
C MET A 491 -11.49 18.59 -42.88
N GLN A 492 -11.62 19.46 -41.88
CA GLN A 492 -12.71 20.42 -41.80
C GLN A 492 -12.70 21.41 -42.97
N GLN A 493 -11.54 21.99 -43.30
CA GLN A 493 -11.38 22.90 -44.44
C GLN A 493 -11.70 22.22 -45.77
N GLN A 494 -11.29 20.96 -45.95
CA GLN A 494 -11.61 20.19 -47.15
C GLN A 494 -13.12 19.93 -47.27
N ALA A 495 -13.79 19.56 -46.18
CA ALA A 495 -15.24 19.36 -46.17
C ALA A 495 -16.00 20.66 -46.48
N GLU A 496 -15.56 21.79 -45.91
CA GLU A 496 -16.12 23.13 -46.19
C GLU A 496 -15.89 23.58 -47.63
N ASN A 497 -14.75 23.24 -48.23
CA ASN A 497 -14.49 23.55 -49.64
C ASN A 497 -15.30 22.66 -50.58
N ASN A 498 -15.43 21.37 -50.29
CA ASN A 498 -16.21 20.41 -51.10
C ASN A 498 -17.72 20.66 -51.04
N SER A 499 -18.23 21.33 -50.01
CA SER A 499 -19.64 21.71 -49.87
C SER A 499 -19.99 23.05 -50.54
N LYS A 500 -18.98 23.79 -51.02
CA LYS A 500 -19.14 25.06 -51.75
C LYS A 500 -19.04 24.89 -53.27
N ILE A 501 -18.66 23.71 -53.75
CA ILE A 501 -18.65 23.28 -55.16
C ILE A 501 -19.95 22.50 -55.39
#